data_AF-A0A972REC0-F1
#
_entry.id   AF-A0A972REC0-F1
#
_cell.length_a   1.000
_cell.length_b   1.000
_cell.length_c   1.000
_cell.angle_alpha   90.00
_cell.angle_beta   90.00
_cell.angle_gamma   90.00
#
_symmetry.space_group_name_H-M   'P 1'
#
loop_
_entity.id
_entity.type
_entity.pdbx_description
1 polymer ?
#
loop_
_entity_poly.entity_id
_entity_poly.type
_entity_poly.pdbx_seq_one_letter_code
_entity_poly.pdbx_strand_id
1 'polypeptide(L)'
;MSLPKPELDDLTFEQLVSEARGLIPRYAPQWTDHNITDPGITLIELLAWLTETYSYRLNLITETHLRKYLHLLGTIPESINPATMEATFKSGNEVELNAG
;
A
#
# COMPACT_ATOMS: atom_id res chain seq x y z
N MET A 1 3.59 -6.87 -24.09
CA MET A 1 3.62 -7.90 -23.03
C MET A 1 3.55 -7.19 -21.69
N SER A 2 2.65 -7.63 -20.80
CA SER A 2 2.61 -7.15 -19.42
C SER A 2 3.60 -7.95 -18.57
N LEU A 3 4.35 -7.28 -17.70
CA LEU A 3 5.16 -7.94 -16.68
C LEU A 3 4.22 -8.61 -15.65
N PRO A 4 4.51 -9.82 -15.18
CA PRO A 4 3.72 -10.45 -14.12
C PRO A 4 3.82 -9.59 -12.85
N LYS A 5 2.69 -9.37 -12.18
CA LYS A 5 2.68 -8.69 -10.88
C LYS A 5 3.29 -9.64 -9.84
N PRO A 6 4.37 -9.27 -9.14
CA PRO A 6 4.89 -10.09 -8.06
C PRO A 6 3.91 -10.06 -6.88
N GLU A 7 3.75 -11.21 -6.23
CA GLU A 7 3.09 -11.33 -4.93
C GLU A 7 4.17 -11.18 -3.87
N LEU A 8 4.13 -10.09 -3.10
CA LEU A 8 5.11 -9.79 -2.05
C LEU A 8 4.55 -10.04 -0.64
N ASP A 9 3.24 -10.28 -0.52
CA ASP A 9 2.58 -10.66 0.73
C ASP A 9 2.37 -12.18 0.76
N ASP A 10 3.47 -12.92 0.91
CA ASP A 10 3.49 -14.37 0.86
C ASP A 10 3.77 -15.02 2.23
N LEU A 11 3.83 -14.23 3.30
CA LEU A 11 4.12 -14.67 4.65
C LEU A 11 2.84 -14.88 5.46
N THR A 12 2.69 -16.07 6.05
CA THR A 12 1.60 -16.34 7.00
C THR A 12 2.09 -16.44 8.44
N PHE A 13 1.23 -16.12 9.40
CA PHE A 13 1.50 -16.28 10.83
C PHE A 13 2.04 -17.66 11.17
N GLU A 14 1.40 -18.72 10.67
CA GLU A 14 1.79 -20.10 10.96
C GLU A 14 3.20 -20.43 10.45
N GLN A 15 3.54 -19.96 9.25
CA GLN A 15 4.88 -20.13 8.69
C GLN A 15 5.92 -19.41 9.54
N LEU A 16 5.65 -18.16 9.91
CA LEU A 16 6.54 -17.33 10.72
C LEU A 16 6.77 -17.93 12.12
N VAL A 17 5.72 -18.40 12.79
CA VAL A 17 5.84 -19.05 14.10
C VAL A 17 6.62 -20.37 13.98
N SER A 18 6.31 -21.18 12.96
CA SER A 18 6.99 -22.46 12.73
C SER A 18 8.47 -22.28 12.47
N GLU A 19 8.84 -21.32 11.61
CA GLU A 19 10.23 -20.98 11.32
C GLU A 19 10.95 -20.48 12.57
N ALA A 20 10.37 -19.52 13.29
CA ALA A 20 10.97 -18.96 14.51
C ALA A 20 11.20 -20.03 15.57
N ARG A 21 10.25 -20.94 15.78
CA ARG A 21 10.40 -22.08 16.71
C ARG A 21 11.49 -23.04 16.24
N GLY A 22 11.57 -23.31 14.93
CA GLY A 22 12.63 -24.12 14.32
C GLY A 22 14.04 -23.54 14.52
N LEU A 23 14.15 -22.23 14.71
CA LEU A 23 15.41 -21.54 14.98
C LEU A 23 15.83 -21.56 16.46
N ILE A 24 14.95 -21.90 17.41
CA ILE A 24 15.27 -21.91 18.85
C ILE A 24 16.45 -22.83 19.18
N PRO A 25 16.53 -24.09 18.71
CA PRO A 25 17.66 -24.96 19.04
C PRO A 25 19.02 -24.41 18.58
N ARG A 26 19.03 -23.57 17.54
CA ARG A 26 20.23 -22.94 17.01
C ARG A 26 20.68 -21.73 17.82
N TYR A 27 19.75 -20.86 18.20
CA TYR A 27 20.08 -19.56 18.81
C TYR A 27 19.90 -19.52 20.33
N ALA A 28 19.05 -20.38 20.89
CA ALA A 28 18.77 -20.47 22.31
C ALA A 28 18.62 -21.93 22.75
N PRO A 29 19.68 -22.77 22.61
CA PRO A 29 19.62 -24.19 22.99
C PRO A 29 19.27 -24.44 24.46
N GLN A 30 19.51 -23.46 25.34
CA GLN A 30 19.13 -23.51 26.75
C GLN A 30 17.62 -23.31 27.00
N TRP A 31 16.88 -22.80 26.03
CA TRP A 31 15.44 -22.61 26.11
C TRP A 31 14.74 -23.89 25.67
N THR A 32 14.31 -24.69 26.65
CA THR A 32 13.80 -26.05 26.41
C THR A 32 12.28 -26.19 26.57
N ASP A 33 11.65 -25.25 27.27
CA ASP A 33 10.20 -25.22 27.44
C ASP A 33 9.57 -24.38 26.33
N HIS A 34 8.83 -25.01 25.41
CA HIS A 34 8.18 -24.32 24.28
C HIS A 34 6.65 -24.50 24.33
N ASN A 35 6.09 -24.57 25.54
CA ASN A 35 4.66 -24.69 25.76
C ASN A 35 3.90 -23.39 25.41
N ILE A 36 2.59 -23.50 25.20
CA ILE A 36 1.71 -22.35 24.87
C ILE A 36 1.74 -21.28 25.98
N THR A 37 1.97 -21.66 27.22
CA THR A 37 2.04 -20.74 28.36
C THR A 37 3.41 -20.06 28.51
N ASP A 38 4.40 -20.45 27.69
CA ASP A 38 5.73 -19.83 27.72
C ASP A 38 5.64 -18.39 27.17
N PRO A 39 6.03 -17.36 27.95
CA PRO A 39 5.95 -15.97 27.51
C PRO A 39 6.87 -15.63 26.33
N GLY A 40 7.97 -16.36 26.16
CA GLY A 40 8.82 -16.27 24.98
C GLY A 40 8.12 -16.79 23.72
N ILE A 41 7.31 -17.85 23.82
CA ILE A 41 6.46 -18.30 22.71
C ILE A 41 5.42 -17.24 22.38
N THR A 42 4.79 -16.64 23.39
CA THR A 42 3.87 -15.50 23.19
C THR A 42 4.54 -14.33 22.47
N LEU A 43 5.80 -14.03 22.78
CA LEU A 43 6.55 -12.98 22.07
C LEU A 43 6.81 -13.34 20.61
N ILE A 44 7.12 -14.61 20.31
CA ILE A 44 7.26 -15.09 18.92
C ILE A 44 5.94 -14.90 18.17
N GLU A 45 4.82 -15.31 18.75
CA GLU A 45 3.49 -15.15 18.15
C GLU A 45 3.15 -13.68 17.90
N LEU A 46 3.39 -12.80 18.89
CA LEU A 46 3.15 -11.37 18.74
C LEU A 46 3.96 -10.77 17.59
N LEU A 47 5.24 -11.13 17.47
CA LEU A 47 6.11 -10.64 16.41
C LEU A 47 5.74 -11.23 15.04
N ALA A 48 5.30 -12.49 14.98
CA ALA A 48 4.78 -13.10 13.77
C ALA A 48 3.52 -12.37 13.28
N TRP A 49 2.56 -12.10 14.18
CA TRP A 49 1.35 -11.33 13.86
C TRP A 49 1.68 -9.92 13.36
N LEU A 50 2.61 -9.24 14.02
CA LEU A 50 3.07 -7.91 13.60
C LEU A 50 3.68 -7.94 12.20
N THR A 51 4.50 -8.95 11.92
CA THR A 51 5.18 -9.13 10.64
C THR A 51 4.18 -9.40 9.51
N GLU A 52 3.25 -10.34 9.69
CA GLU A 52 2.17 -10.62 8.74
C GLU A 52 1.33 -9.35 8.47
N THR A 53 0.98 -8.60 9.51
CA THR A 53 0.24 -7.33 9.37
C THR A 53 1.01 -6.29 8.53
N TYR A 54 2.33 -6.23 8.64
CA TYR A 54 3.15 -5.33 7.82
C TYR A 54 3.38 -5.85 6.40
N SER A 55 3.44 -7.17 6.21
CA SER A 55 3.61 -7.83 4.92
C SER A 55 2.54 -7.40 3.91
N TYR A 56 1.28 -7.30 4.36
CA TYR A 56 0.16 -6.74 3.59
C TYR A 56 0.48 -5.42 2.86
N ARG A 57 1.27 -4.54 3.48
CA ARG A 57 1.59 -3.22 2.90
C ARG A 57 2.53 -3.31 1.70
N LEU A 58 3.29 -4.39 1.56
CA LEU A 58 4.26 -4.57 0.47
C LEU A 58 3.57 -4.67 -0.89
N ASN A 59 2.36 -5.23 -0.93
CA ASN A 59 1.55 -5.34 -2.14
C ASN A 59 0.77 -4.07 -2.50
N LEU A 60 0.81 -3.02 -1.67
CA LEU A 60 0.02 -1.81 -1.87
C LEU A 60 0.76 -0.76 -2.70
N ILE A 61 0.11 -0.35 -3.80
CA ILE A 61 0.50 0.84 -4.55
C ILE A 61 -0.34 2.02 -4.03
N THR A 62 0.31 2.91 -3.29
CA THR A 62 -0.32 4.15 -2.78
C THR A 62 -0.37 5.23 -3.86
N GLU A 63 -1.18 6.26 -3.65
CA GLU A 63 -1.21 7.43 -4.53
C GLU A 63 0.16 8.11 -4.62
N THR A 64 0.92 8.15 -3.51
CA THR A 64 2.29 8.66 -3.48
C THR A 64 3.22 7.86 -4.38
N HIS A 65 3.08 6.53 -4.42
CA HIS A 65 3.85 5.68 -5.34
C HIS A 65 3.53 6.06 -6.78
N LEU A 66 2.24 6.15 -7.12
CA LEU A 66 1.77 6.49 -8.47
C LEU A 66 2.28 7.86 -8.92
N ARG A 67 2.18 8.90 -8.08
CA ARG A 67 2.70 10.24 -8.39
C ARG A 67 4.22 10.23 -8.66
N LYS A 68 4.99 9.50 -7.85
CA LYS A 68 6.45 9.36 -8.05
C LYS A 68 6.77 8.62 -9.35
N TYR A 69 6.02 7.57 -9.68
CA TYR A 69 6.22 6.82 -10.92
C TYR A 69 5.88 7.68 -12.16
N LEU A 70 4.78 8.44 -12.13
CA LEU A 70 4.44 9.40 -13.18
C LEU A 70 5.53 10.47 -13.35
N HIS A 71 6.07 10.97 -12.23
CA HIS A 71 7.17 11.93 -12.26
C HIS A 71 8.44 11.34 -12.92
N LEU A 72 8.79 10.08 -12.63
CA LEU A 72 9.90 9.39 -13.30
C LEU A 72 9.67 9.22 -14.81
N LEU A 73 8.41 9.09 -15.24
CA LEU A 73 8.03 9.06 -16.66
C LEU A 73 8.01 10.44 -17.32
N GLY A 74 8.35 11.51 -16.59
CA GLY A 74 8.31 12.89 -17.10
C GLY A 74 6.89 13.44 -17.26
N THR A 75 5.89 12.77 -16.68
CA THR A 75 4.49 13.17 -16.75
C THR A 75 4.10 13.93 -15.48
N ILE A 76 3.30 14.98 -15.66
CA ILE A 76 2.68 15.72 -14.57
C ILE A 76 1.17 15.52 -14.63
N PRO A 77 0.46 15.48 -13.48
CA PRO A 77 -0.99 15.47 -13.47
C PRO A 77 -1.52 16.66 -14.27
N GLU A 78 -2.59 16.47 -15.05
CA GLU A 78 -3.28 17.59 -15.67
C GLU A 78 -3.80 18.55 -14.59
N SER A 79 -3.72 19.84 -14.89
CA SER A 79 -4.33 20.85 -14.03
C SER A 79 -5.85 20.67 -14.00
N ILE A 80 -6.47 21.12 -12.92
CA ILE A 80 -7.93 21.28 -12.89
C ILE A 80 -8.30 22.28 -13.98
N ASN A 81 -9.09 21.86 -14.96
CA ASN A 81 -9.58 22.69 -16.04
C ASN A 81 -11.02 23.15 -15.69
N PRO A 82 -11.35 24.45 -15.81
CA PRO A 82 -12.71 24.91 -15.59
C PRO A 82 -13.65 24.32 -16.64
N ALA A 83 -14.88 24.00 -16.22
CA ALA A 83 -15.89 23.54 -17.16
C ALA A 83 -16.26 24.68 -18.13
N THR A 84 -16.08 24.45 -19.43
CA THR A 84 -16.53 25.35 -20.48
C THR A 84 -17.85 24.87 -21.05
N MET A 85 -18.80 25.79 -21.22
CA MET A 85 -20.06 25.53 -21.90
C MET A 85 -20.33 26.60 -22.95
N GLU A 86 -21.01 26.23 -24.01
CA GLU A 86 -21.57 27.18 -24.96
C GLU A 86 -22.96 27.61 -24.50
N ALA A 87 -23.21 28.92 -24.49
CA ALA A 87 -24.49 29.50 -24.16
C ALA A 87 -24.96 30.41 -25.29
N THR A 88 -26.23 30.29 -25.68
CA THR A 88 -26.86 31.18 -26.67
C THR A 88 -27.80 32.15 -25.95
N PHE A 89 -27.58 33.44 -26.15
CA PHE A 89 -28.44 34.50 -25.61
C PHE A 89 -29.35 35.02 -26.72
N LYS A 90 -30.61 35.31 -26.40
CA LYS A 90 -31.55 36.02 -27.28
C LYS A 90 -31.90 37.36 -26.64
N SER A 91 -31.73 38.45 -27.38
CA SER A 91 -32.11 39.81 -26.96
C SER A 91 -33.00 40.45 -28.02
N GLY A 92 -33.98 41.25 -27.58
CA GLY A 92 -34.85 42.03 -28.46
C GLY A 92 -34.28 43.40 -28.86
N ASN A 93 -33.20 43.83 -28.19
CA ASN A 93 -32.50 45.09 -28.44
C ASN A 93 -30.99 44.85 -28.63
N GLU A 94 -30.28 45.84 -29.18
CA GLU A 94 -28.82 45.83 -29.31
C GLU A 94 -28.17 45.88 -27.91
N VAL A 95 -27.32 44.89 -27.61
CA VAL A 95 -26.64 44.75 -26.32
C VAL A 95 -25.18 44.40 -26.57
N GLU A 96 -24.27 45.17 -25.98
CA GLU A 96 -22.85 44.82 -25.95
C GLU A 96 -22.59 43.77 -24.86
N LEU A 97 -21.98 42.65 -25.27
CA LEU A 97 -21.49 41.62 -24.35
C LEU A 97 -19.98 41.77 -24.21
N ASN A 98 -19.55 42.18 -23.02
CA ASN A 98 -18.14 42.28 -22.69
C ASN A 98 -17.62 40.94 -22.15
N ALA A 99 -16.45 40.52 -22.61
CA ALA A 99 -15.75 39.38 -22.02
C ALA A 99 -15.29 39.74 -20.61
N GLY A 100 -15.59 38.86 -19.65
CA GLY A 100 -15.03 38.87 -18.29
C GLY A 100 -14.07 37.71 -18.12
#